data_AF-A0A8J2L031-F1
#
_entry.id   AF-A0A8J2L031-F1
#
_cell.length_a   1.000
_cell.length_b   1.000
_cell.length_c   1.000
_cell.angle_alpha   90.00
_cell.angle_beta   90.00
_cell.angle_gamma   90.00
#
_symmetry.space_group_name_H-M   'P 1'
#
loop_
_entity.id
_entity.type
_entity.pdbx_description
1 polymer ?
#
loop_
_entity_poly.entity_id
_entity_poly.type
_entity_poly.pdbx_seq_one_letter_code
_entity_poly.pdbx_strand_id
1 'polypeptide(L)'
;MILVERWRVRHDNGPVVIVSHDGKSRVGIYCAAVSCIEQIRLHGEVDVFTTMRTLRRFRPRIMPYLTEYKYIYKIVLHYVLQCLRRRQKQKSKDEEE
;
A
#
# COMPACT_ATOMS: atom_id res chain seq x y z
N MET A 1 5.28 2.73 -6.51
CA MET A 1 4.91 3.68 -5.43
C MET A 1 5.96 4.75 -5.18
N ILE A 2 7.26 4.43 -5.12
CA ILE A 2 8.34 5.40 -4.85
C ILE A 2 8.30 6.63 -5.77
N LEU A 3 7.94 6.45 -7.05
CA LEU A 3 7.86 7.58 -8.00
C LEU A 3 6.77 8.61 -7.62
N VAL A 4 5.57 8.13 -7.28
CA VAL A 4 4.45 9.00 -6.88
C VAL A 4 4.78 9.71 -5.57
N GLU A 5 5.38 8.98 -4.62
CA GLU A 5 5.78 9.57 -3.34
C GLU A 5 6.86 10.64 -3.51
N ARG A 6 7.89 10.37 -4.33
CA ARG A 6 8.91 11.38 -4.68
C ARG A 6 8.30 12.59 -5.38
N TRP A 7 7.30 12.37 -6.24
CA TRP A 7 6.61 13.48 -6.89
C TRP A 7 5.83 14.31 -5.86
N ARG A 8 5.10 13.69 -4.93
CA ARG A 8 4.37 14.39 -3.86
C ARG A 8 5.29 15.24 -2.97
N VAL A 9 6.42 14.68 -2.54
CA VAL A 9 7.40 15.40 -1.70
C VAL A 9 7.95 16.65 -2.41
N ARG A 10 8.04 16.65 -3.75
CA ARG A 10 8.48 17.81 -4.53
C ARG A 10 7.37 18.85 -4.79
N HIS A 11 6.12 18.52 -4.48
CA HIS A 11 4.95 19.37 -4.75
C HIS A 11 4.10 19.52 -3.47
N ASP A 12 4.76 19.94 -2.38
CA ASP A 12 4.15 20.28 -1.09
C ASP A 12 3.19 19.23 -0.51
N ASN A 13 3.44 17.95 -0.81
CA ASN A 13 2.61 16.81 -0.42
C ASN A 13 1.13 16.94 -0.85
N GLY A 14 0.88 17.67 -1.95
CA GLY A 14 -0.46 17.91 -2.48
C GLY A 14 -1.24 16.63 -2.87
N PRO A 15 -2.55 16.74 -3.10
CA PRO A 15 -3.39 15.62 -3.49
C PRO A 15 -2.97 15.04 -4.85
N VAL A 16 -3.02 13.72 -4.98
CA VAL A 16 -2.73 13.02 -6.24
C VAL A 16 -4.01 12.43 -6.82
N VAL A 17 -4.30 12.77 -8.07
CA VAL A 17 -5.42 12.19 -8.82
C VAL A 17 -4.99 10.87 -9.45
N ILE A 18 -5.73 9.80 -9.15
CA ILE A 18 -5.47 8.45 -9.67
C ILE A 18 -6.67 8.01 -10.49
N VAL A 19 -6.41 7.61 -11.74
CA VAL A 19 -7.45 7.22 -12.71
C VAL A 19 -7.22 5.81 -13.25
N SER A 20 -8.31 5.10 -13.50
CA SER A 20 -8.35 3.85 -14.27
C SER A 20 -9.52 3.91 -15.25
N HIS A 21 -9.57 2.97 -16.17
CA HIS A 21 -10.65 2.85 -17.16
C HIS A 21 -12.06 2.94 -16.56
N ASP A 22 -12.26 2.25 -15.43
CA ASP A 22 -13.54 2.15 -14.72
C ASP A 22 -13.62 3.02 -13.46
N GLY A 23 -12.50 3.64 -13.07
CA GLY A 23 -12.35 4.42 -11.83
C GLY A 23 -12.59 3.64 -10.53
N LYS A 24 -12.64 2.30 -10.56
CA LYS A 24 -13.02 1.48 -9.39
C LYS A 24 -11.98 0.41 -9.06
N SER A 25 -11.69 -0.48 -10.01
CA SER A 25 -10.83 -1.63 -9.81
C SER A 25 -9.37 -1.26 -9.55
N ARG A 26 -8.63 -0.82 -10.58
CA ARG A 26 -7.18 -0.57 -10.47
C ARG A 26 -6.84 0.61 -9.55
N VAL A 27 -7.65 1.67 -9.58
CA VAL A 27 -7.50 2.79 -8.64
C VAL A 27 -7.67 2.31 -7.21
N GLY A 28 -8.69 1.49 -6.95
CA GLY A 28 -8.94 0.96 -5.62
C GLY A 28 -7.79 0.12 -5.09
N ILE A 29 -7.24 -0.77 -5.93
CA ILE A 29 -6.09 -1.62 -5.55
C ILE A 29 -4.89 -0.74 -5.18
N TYR A 30 -4.61 0.29 -6.00
CA TYR A 30 -3.51 1.20 -5.73
C TYR A 30 -3.71 1.94 -4.41
N CYS A 31 -4.87 2.56 -4.20
CA CYS A 31 -5.18 3.29 -2.98
C CYS A 31 -5.08 2.38 -1.73
N ALA A 32 -5.67 1.18 -1.79
CA ALA A 32 -5.61 0.23 -0.69
C ALA A 32 -4.17 -0.21 -0.37
N ALA A 33 -3.38 -0.50 -1.40
CA ALA A 33 -2.00 -0.89 -1.22
C ALA A 33 -1.14 0.22 -0.62
N VAL A 34 -1.34 1.48 -1.02
CA VAL A 34 -0.59 2.63 -0.46
C VAL A 34 -0.94 2.77 1.02
N SER A 35 -2.23 2.78 1.35
CA SER A 35 -2.69 2.90 2.73
C SER A 35 -2.21 1.76 3.62
N CYS A 36 -2.21 0.52 3.13
CA CYS A 36 -1.68 -0.62 3.87
C CYS A 36 -0.15 -0.50 4.09
N ILE A 37 0.59 -0.08 3.06
CA ILE A 37 2.04 0.10 3.17
C ILE A 37 2.39 1.23 4.14
N GLU A 38 1.61 2.32 4.15
CA GLU A 38 1.75 3.42 5.11
C GLU A 38 1.51 2.94 6.55
N GLN A 39 0.44 2.15 6.79
CA GLN A 39 0.20 1.54 8.12
C GLN A 39 1.38 0.70 8.60
N ILE A 40 1.95 -0.15 7.73
CA ILE A 40 3.11 -0.98 8.07
C ILE A 40 4.33 -0.12 8.40
N ARG A 41 4.53 0.98 7.67
CA ARG A 41 5.67 1.89 7.90
C ARG A 41 5.55 2.68 9.19
N LEU A 42 4.33 3.12 9.54
CA LEU A 42 4.08 3.99 10.70
C LEU A 42 3.88 3.20 12.00
N HIS A 43 3.13 2.10 11.94
CA HIS A 43 2.68 1.36 13.12
C HIS A 43 3.28 -0.05 13.21
N GLY A 44 3.86 -0.57 12.12
CA GLY A 44 4.37 -1.95 12.09
C GLY A 44 3.28 -3.02 11.98
N GLU A 45 2.01 -2.61 11.85
CA GLU A 45 0.83 -3.46 11.71
C GLU A 45 0.00 -3.05 10.49
N VAL A 46 -0.94 -3.90 10.09
CA VAL A 46 -1.81 -3.63 8.93
C VAL A 46 -3.16 -4.30 9.07
N ASP A 47 -4.23 -3.54 8.81
CA ASP A 47 -5.58 -4.06 8.71
C ASP A 47 -6.16 -3.79 7.31
N VAL A 48 -6.12 -4.82 6.47
CA VAL A 48 -6.65 -4.77 5.10
C VAL A 48 -8.18 -4.61 5.10
N PHE A 49 -8.89 -5.21 6.05
CA PHE A 49 -10.35 -5.15 6.10
C PHE A 49 -10.83 -3.74 6.42
N THR A 50 -10.27 -3.12 7.46
CA THR A 50 -10.61 -1.75 7.85
C THR A 50 -10.22 -0.74 6.77
N THR A 51 -9.07 -0.94 6.12
CA THR A 51 -8.65 -0.12 4.97
C THR A 51 -9.69 -0.17 3.84
N MET A 52 -10.12 -1.37 3.46
CA MET A 52 -11.10 -1.57 2.41
C MET A 52 -12.48 -1.02 2.78
N ARG A 53 -12.91 -1.20 4.03
CA ARG A 53 -14.17 -0.63 4.55
C ARG A 53 -14.15 0.88 4.46
N THR A 54 -13.05 1.51 4.83
CA THR A 54 -12.87 2.96 4.77
C THR A 54 -12.90 3.47 3.33
N LEU A 55 -12.20 2.82 2.40
CA LEU A 55 -12.24 3.18 0.98
C LEU A 55 -13.66 3.07 0.39
N ARG A 56 -14.40 2.01 0.74
CA ARG A 56 -15.79 1.83 0.30
C ARG A 56 -16.76 2.84 0.90
N ARG A 57 -16.45 3.39 2.08
CA ARG A 57 -17.23 4.48 2.70
C ARG A 57 -17.12 5.78 1.90
N PHE A 58 -15.91 6.12 1.44
CA PHE A 58 -15.69 7.33 0.62
C PHE A 58 -16.10 7.14 -0.84
N ARG A 59 -15.93 5.94 -1.39
CA ARG A 59 -16.29 5.64 -2.78
C ARG A 59 -17.03 4.30 -2.87
N PRO A 60 -18.37 4.31 -2.89
CA PRO A 60 -19.16 3.09 -3.00
C PRO A 60 -18.77 2.26 -4.22
N ARG A 61 -18.80 0.94 -4.07
CA ARG A 61 -18.46 -0.05 -5.13
C ARG A 61 -17.01 0.04 -5.66
N ILE A 62 -16.08 0.61 -4.90
CA ILE A 62 -14.65 0.48 -5.19
C ILE A 62 -14.21 -0.97 -4.93
N MET A 63 -13.44 -1.54 -5.87
CA MET A 63 -13.04 -2.96 -5.90
C MET A 63 -14.19 -3.94 -5.62
N PRO A 64 -15.07 -4.14 -6.60
CA PRO A 64 -16.23 -5.02 -6.44
C PRO A 64 -15.88 -6.50 -6.46
N TYR A 65 -14.71 -6.91 -6.96
CA TYR A 65 -14.38 -8.33 -7.15
C TYR A 65 -13.54 -8.89 -6.01
N LEU A 66 -13.85 -10.12 -5.59
CA LEU A 66 -13.09 -10.82 -4.54
C LEU A 66 -11.62 -11.04 -4.91
N THR A 67 -11.33 -11.20 -6.19
CA THR A 67 -9.96 -11.36 -6.72
C THR A 67 -9.09 -10.15 -6.40
N GLU A 68 -9.65 -8.94 -6.43
CA GLU A 68 -8.95 -7.68 -6.12
C GLU A 68 -8.66 -7.59 -4.62
N TYR A 69 -9.61 -7.99 -3.78
CA TYR A 69 -9.43 -8.08 -2.34
C TYR A 69 -8.29 -9.05 -1.99
N LYS A 70 -8.29 -10.26 -2.58
CA LYS A 70 -7.20 -11.24 -2.42
C LYS A 70 -5.86 -10.70 -2.93
N TYR A 71 -5.88 -9.90 -3.99
CA TYR A 71 -4.67 -9.31 -4.55
C TYR A 71 -4.01 -8.31 -3.59
N ILE A 72 -4.79 -7.56 -2.80
CA ILE A 72 -4.24 -6.66 -1.77
C ILE A 72 -3.46 -7.45 -0.71
N TYR A 73 -4.00 -8.56 -0.22
CA TYR A 73 -3.26 -9.43 0.71
C TYR A 73 -1.94 -9.91 0.12
N LYS A 74 -1.91 -10.28 -1.17
CA LYS A 74 -0.67 -10.69 -1.84
C LYS A 74 0.36 -9.54 -1.88
N ILE A 75 -0.08 -8.32 -2.21
CA ILE A 75 0.79 -7.13 -2.23
C ILE A 75 1.36 -6.86 -0.83
N VAL A 76 0.50 -6.86 0.18
CA VAL A 76 0.88 -6.61 1.57
C VAL A 76 1.87 -7.66 2.06
N LEU A 77 1.58 -8.95 1.83
CA LEU A 77 2.48 -10.05 2.17
C LEU A 77 3.85 -9.89 1.49
N HIS A 78 3.86 -9.59 0.19
CA HIS A 78 5.10 -9.38 -0.54
C HIS A 78 5.92 -8.21 0.04
N TYR A 79 5.26 -7.11 0.41
CA TYR A 79 5.91 -5.97 1.04
C TYR A 79 6.50 -6.33 2.42
N VAL A 80 5.73 -7.02 3.27
CA VAL A 80 6.20 -7.46 4.59
C VAL A 80 7.40 -8.40 4.48
N LEU A 81 7.35 -9.39 3.57
CA LEU A 81 8.48 -10.29 3.33
C LEU A 81 9.72 -9.53 2.86
N GLN A 82 9.56 -8.49 2.03
CA GLN A 82 10.66 -7.64 1.62
C GLN A 82 11.25 -6.84 2.78
N CYS A 83 10.42 -6.30 3.68
CA CYS A 83 10.84 -5.61 4.89
C CYS A 83 11.63 -6.55 5.83
N LEU A 84 11.15 -7.77 6.04
CA LEU A 84 11.83 -8.78 6.87
C LEU A 84 13.21 -9.15 6.29
N ARG A 85 13.30 -9.38 4.98
CA ARG A 85 14.58 -9.64 4.30
C ARG A 85 15.58 -8.49 4.46
N ARG A 86 15.12 -7.24 4.39
CA ARG A 86 15.98 -6.06 4.60
C ARG A 86 16.49 -5.99 6.04
N ARG A 87 15.65 -6.29 7.04
CA ARG A 87 16.07 -6.34 8.45
C ARG A 87 17.11 -7.43 8.71
N GLN A 88 16.97 -8.61 8.09
CA GLN A 88 17.96 -9.69 8.21
C GLN A 88 19.32 -9.30 7.62
N LYS A 89 19.34 -8.64 6.46
CA LYS A 89 20.58 -8.13 5.83
C LYS A 89 21.26 -7.03 6.64
N GLN A 90 20.49 -6.24 7.40
CA GLN A 90 21.07 -5.23 8.28
C GLN A 90 21.76 -5.90 9.47
N LYS A 91 21.10 -6.89 10.11
CA LYS A 91 21.70 -7.67 11.19
C LYS A 91 23.01 -8.35 10.80
N SER A 92 23.08 -8.96 9.62
CA SER A 92 24.31 -9.61 9.14
C SER A 92 25.44 -8.63 8.83
N LYS A 93 25.13 -7.35 8.57
CA LYS A 93 26.15 -6.30 8.35
C LYS A 93 26.65 -5.71 9.66
N ASP A 94 25.74 -5.52 10.62
CA ASP A 94 26.09 -4.99 11.95
C ASP A 94 26.87 -6.03 12.80
N GLU A 95 26.85 -7.32 12.43
CA GLU A 95 27.64 -8.40 13.06
C GLU A 95 29.04 -8.60 12.41
N GLU A 96 29.29 -8.02 11.22
CA GLU A 96 30.57 -8.08 10.51
C GLU A 96 31.44 -6.81 10.70
N GLU A 97 30.91 -5.77 11.35
CA GLU A 97 31.61 -4.54 11.80
C GLU A 97 31.93 -4.61 13.30
#